data_AF-A0A2U9IWE5-F1
#
_entry.id   AF-A0A2U9IWE5-F1
#
_cell.length_a   1.000
_cell.length_b   1.000
_cell.length_c   1.000
_cell.angle_alpha   90.00
_cell.angle_beta   90.00
_cell.angle_gamma   90.00
#
_symmetry.space_group_name_H-M   'P 1'
#
loop_
_entity.id
_entity.type
_entity.pdbx_description
1 polymer ?
#
loop_
_entity_poly.entity_id
_entity_poly.type
_entity_poly.pdbx_seq_one_letter_code
_entity_poly.pdbx_strand_id
1 'polypeptide(L)'
;MEPSIYVRSRARLGEGPLWDPRTNTLYWVDIDGGKLHVTKDGKDKEIEAPHLISALGLTEDENTLIASAGLTLYTFSNSRGFVPVSSITGEGVRFNDGKCGPDGKFWVGTMDLKEEKDVGKLFRYEGKFISLVDNLIISNGLDWYRNTFYLVDSPRKRVYAFRVIDGELESLGVAIETSDYPGVPDGMVVDSSGLVWVAHYGGGLVTAWEPFSRRAEIEIKMPVKIVTSVVFGGPKLNHLFVTSSSRAGEELGGSVFVVETDHLGREPNICAKI
;
A
#
# COMPACT_ATOMS: atom_id res chain seq x y z
N MET A 1 10.56 -1.99 19.88
CA MET A 1 9.35 -1.73 19.10
C MET A 1 8.41 -2.90 19.28
N GLU A 2 7.32 -2.71 20.03
CA GLU A 2 6.31 -3.76 20.28
C GLU A 2 4.99 -3.38 19.61
N PRO A 3 4.40 -4.25 18.77
CA PRO A 3 3.11 -3.98 18.15
C PRO A 3 1.97 -4.09 19.16
N SER A 4 1.05 -3.14 19.09
CA SER A 4 -0.23 -3.16 19.82
C SER A 4 -1.40 -3.12 18.85
N ILE A 5 -2.58 -3.56 19.28
CA ILE A 5 -3.78 -3.57 18.42
C ILE A 5 -4.33 -2.14 18.35
N TYR A 6 -4.43 -1.59 17.15
CA TYR A 6 -5.09 -0.31 16.90
C TYR A 6 -6.57 -0.50 16.56
N VAL A 7 -6.88 -1.44 15.67
CA VAL A 7 -8.25 -1.87 15.35
C VAL A 7 -8.33 -3.38 15.45
N ARG A 8 -9.19 -3.88 16.34
CA ARG A 8 -9.52 -5.31 16.38
C ARG A 8 -10.53 -5.61 15.30
N SER A 9 -10.12 -6.37 14.29
CA SER A 9 -10.94 -6.74 13.12
C SER A 9 -10.66 -8.18 12.67
N ARG A 10 -11.46 -8.66 11.72
CA ARG A 10 -11.34 -9.96 11.05
C ARG A 10 -11.26 -9.80 9.53
N ALA A 11 -10.73 -8.67 9.06
CA ALA A 11 -10.60 -8.37 7.64
C ALA A 11 -9.97 -9.55 6.89
N ARG A 12 -10.62 -9.97 5.81
CA ARG A 12 -10.17 -11.12 5.02
C ARG A 12 -8.83 -10.81 4.36
N LEU A 13 -8.68 -9.63 3.79
CA LEU A 13 -7.40 -9.12 3.31
C LEU A 13 -7.33 -7.62 3.60
N GLY A 14 -6.98 -7.28 4.85
CA GLY A 14 -6.73 -5.89 5.24
C GLY A 14 -5.53 -5.34 4.48
N GLU A 15 -5.66 -4.19 3.83
CA GLU A 15 -4.67 -3.65 2.89
C GLU A 15 -4.76 -2.12 2.76
N GLY A 16 -3.85 -1.54 1.96
CA GLY A 16 -3.87 -0.14 1.52
C GLY A 16 -4.04 0.89 2.64
N PRO A 17 -3.32 0.79 3.77
CA PRO A 17 -3.45 1.76 4.84
C PRO A 17 -2.96 3.14 4.38
N LEU A 18 -3.77 4.16 4.64
CA LEU A 18 -3.54 5.54 4.25
C LEU A 18 -3.87 6.45 5.43
N TRP A 19 -2.87 7.18 5.93
CA TRP A 19 -3.05 8.17 6.98
C TRP A 19 -3.36 9.54 6.38
N ASP A 20 -4.45 10.18 6.82
CA ASP A 20 -4.74 11.59 6.55
C ASP A 20 -4.43 12.45 7.81
N PRO A 21 -3.32 13.20 7.82
CA PRO A 21 -2.94 14.03 8.95
C PRO A 21 -3.85 15.25 9.13
N ARG A 22 -4.56 15.68 8.08
CA ARG A 22 -5.49 16.83 8.15
C ARG A 22 -6.70 16.52 9.03
N THR A 23 -7.13 15.26 9.01
CA THR A 23 -8.34 14.80 9.72
C THR A 23 -8.05 13.81 10.85
N ASN A 24 -6.78 13.41 11.04
CA ASN A 24 -6.34 12.35 11.95
C ASN A 24 -7.10 11.03 11.72
N THR A 25 -7.18 10.62 10.45
CA THR A 25 -7.94 9.45 10.03
C THR A 25 -7.02 8.42 9.41
N LEU A 26 -7.15 7.16 9.84
CA LEU A 26 -6.57 6.03 9.14
C LEU A 26 -7.65 5.42 8.24
N TYR A 27 -7.44 5.50 6.94
CA TYR A 27 -8.19 4.73 5.95
C TYR A 27 -7.46 3.43 5.67
N TRP A 28 -8.19 2.36 5.38
CA TRP A 28 -7.63 1.09 4.93
C TRP A 28 -8.75 0.27 4.28
N VAL A 29 -8.42 -0.83 3.62
CA VAL A 29 -9.39 -1.64 2.88
C VAL A 29 -9.40 -3.09 3.32
N ASP A 30 -10.53 -3.78 3.18
CA ASP A 30 -10.58 -5.24 3.13
C ASP A 30 -10.89 -5.63 1.68
N ILE A 31 -9.87 -5.99 0.88
CA ILE A 31 -10.09 -6.21 -0.56
C ILE A 31 -11.04 -7.39 -0.78
N ASP A 32 -10.83 -8.46 -0.03
CA ASP A 32 -11.61 -9.69 -0.11
C ASP A 32 -13.00 -9.56 0.51
N GLY A 33 -13.14 -8.68 1.51
CA GLY A 33 -14.41 -8.31 2.11
C GLY A 33 -15.18 -7.27 1.29
N GLY A 34 -14.54 -6.58 0.35
CA GLY A 34 -15.15 -5.52 -0.45
C GLY A 34 -15.46 -4.27 0.35
N LYS A 35 -14.60 -3.87 1.31
CA LYS A 35 -14.90 -2.78 2.25
C LYS A 35 -13.80 -1.71 2.29
N LEU A 36 -14.23 -0.46 2.36
CA LEU A 36 -13.42 0.67 2.83
C LEU A 36 -13.65 0.83 4.34
N HIS A 37 -12.57 0.92 5.09
CA HIS A 37 -12.56 1.23 6.51
C HIS A 37 -12.12 2.68 6.74
N VAL A 38 -12.83 3.37 7.63
CA VAL A 38 -12.54 4.73 8.07
C VAL A 38 -12.37 4.69 9.59
N THR A 39 -11.12 4.65 10.04
CA THR A 39 -10.78 4.59 11.46
C THR A 39 -10.38 5.97 11.99
N LYS A 40 -11.15 6.49 12.94
CA LYS A 40 -10.93 7.80 13.57
C LYS A 40 -11.39 7.77 15.03
N ASP A 41 -10.61 8.39 15.92
CA ASP A 41 -10.93 8.51 17.36
C ASP A 41 -11.27 7.16 18.03
N GLY A 42 -10.52 6.12 17.67
CA GLY A 42 -10.71 4.74 18.18
C GLY A 42 -11.98 4.04 17.68
N LYS A 43 -12.69 4.62 16.71
CA LYS A 43 -13.87 4.02 16.07
C LYS A 43 -13.53 3.66 14.63
N ASP A 44 -13.99 2.50 14.21
CA ASP A 44 -13.86 2.05 12.83
C ASP A 44 -15.24 1.97 12.16
N LYS A 45 -15.35 2.56 10.97
CA LYS A 45 -16.56 2.55 10.16
C LYS A 45 -16.30 1.82 8.85
N GLU A 46 -17.14 0.85 8.55
CA GLU A 46 -17.09 0.08 7.31
C GLU A 46 -18.04 0.66 6.25
N ILE A 47 -17.59 0.66 5.00
CA ILE A 47 -18.34 1.15 3.85
C ILE A 47 -18.18 0.15 2.71
N GLU A 48 -19.30 -0.37 2.21
CA GLU A 48 -19.31 -1.31 1.07
C GLU A 48 -18.74 -0.64 -0.19
N ALA A 49 -17.80 -1.32 -0.83
CA ALA A 49 -17.17 -0.90 -2.07
C ALA A 49 -17.83 -1.58 -3.29
N PRO A 50 -17.76 -0.95 -4.48
CA PRO A 50 -18.41 -1.49 -5.69
C PRO A 50 -17.76 -2.78 -6.22
N HIS A 51 -16.52 -3.06 -5.82
CA HIS A 51 -15.75 -4.24 -6.21
C HIS A 51 -14.67 -4.51 -5.14
N LEU A 52 -13.79 -5.49 -5.40
CA LEU A 52 -12.54 -5.69 -4.66
C LEU A 52 -11.69 -4.40 -4.66
N ILE A 53 -11.86 -3.58 -3.63
CA ILE A 53 -11.16 -2.30 -3.42
C ILE A 53 -9.77 -2.56 -2.87
N SER A 54 -8.73 -2.01 -3.50
CA SER A 54 -7.35 -2.45 -3.23
C SER A 54 -6.39 -1.33 -2.83
N ALA A 55 -6.63 -0.08 -3.23
CA ALA A 55 -5.75 1.03 -2.88
C ALA A 55 -6.50 2.37 -2.76
N LEU A 56 -5.90 3.30 -2.03
CA LEU A 56 -6.49 4.60 -1.69
C LEU A 56 -5.49 5.74 -1.93
N GLY A 57 -6.00 6.94 -2.22
CA GLY A 57 -5.21 8.17 -2.33
C GLY A 57 -5.95 9.38 -1.78
N LEU A 58 -5.23 10.30 -1.15
CA LEU A 58 -5.80 11.58 -0.71
C LEU A 58 -5.93 12.53 -1.90
N THR A 59 -6.93 13.41 -1.85
CA THR A 59 -7.06 14.53 -2.79
C THR A 59 -6.94 15.88 -2.08
N GLU A 60 -6.81 16.96 -2.86
CA GLU A 60 -6.81 18.33 -2.35
C GLU A 60 -8.10 18.66 -1.56
N ASP A 61 -9.22 18.04 -1.92
CA ASP A 61 -10.45 18.05 -1.13
C ASP A 61 -10.37 16.97 -0.03
N GLU A 62 -10.27 17.40 1.22
CA GLU A 62 -10.21 16.52 2.39
C GLU A 62 -11.40 15.56 2.54
N ASN A 63 -12.52 15.81 1.84
CA ASN A 63 -13.71 14.96 1.86
C ASN A 63 -13.76 13.95 0.71
N THR A 64 -12.76 13.97 -0.17
CA THR A 64 -12.71 13.12 -1.35
C THR A 64 -11.43 12.27 -1.35
N LEU A 65 -11.60 10.96 -1.50
CA LEU A 65 -10.54 10.00 -1.74
C LEU A 65 -10.53 9.55 -3.20
N ILE A 66 -9.36 9.12 -3.65
CA ILE A 66 -9.21 8.22 -4.80
C ILE A 66 -9.26 6.79 -4.26
N ALA A 67 -9.89 5.89 -5.01
CA ALA A 67 -9.88 4.46 -4.72
C ALA A 67 -9.73 3.66 -6.02
N SER A 68 -8.94 2.58 -6.00
CA SER A 68 -8.98 1.57 -7.04
C SER A 68 -9.80 0.37 -6.57
N ALA A 69 -10.70 -0.12 -7.44
CA ALA A 69 -11.46 -1.33 -7.17
C ALA A 69 -11.71 -2.11 -8.47
N GLY A 70 -11.40 -3.42 -8.46
CA GLY A 70 -11.36 -4.21 -9.69
C GLY A 70 -10.35 -3.63 -10.68
N LEU A 71 -10.80 -3.16 -11.84
CA LEU A 71 -9.97 -2.45 -12.84
C LEU A 71 -10.45 -1.01 -13.07
N THR A 72 -11.12 -0.44 -12.09
CA THR A 72 -11.71 0.91 -12.17
C THR A 72 -11.14 1.80 -11.07
N LEU A 73 -10.80 3.02 -11.44
CA LEU A 73 -10.50 4.13 -10.54
C LEU A 73 -11.80 4.85 -10.19
N TYR A 74 -11.97 5.16 -8.92
CA TYR A 74 -13.11 5.87 -8.38
C TYR A 74 -12.64 7.12 -7.62
N THR A 75 -13.54 8.10 -7.53
CA THR A 75 -13.54 9.03 -6.40
C THR A 75 -14.55 8.54 -5.36
N PHE A 76 -14.27 8.76 -4.09
CA PHE A 76 -15.17 8.45 -2.99
C PHE A 76 -15.36 9.66 -2.09
N SER A 77 -16.61 10.02 -1.78
CA SER A 77 -16.94 10.95 -0.70
C SER A 77 -18.16 10.46 0.08
N ASN A 78 -18.30 10.83 1.36
CA ASN A 78 -19.48 10.46 2.17
C ASN A 78 -20.80 10.94 1.56
N SER A 79 -20.79 12.05 0.81
CA SER A 79 -21.98 12.65 0.20
C SER A 79 -22.38 12.01 -1.12
N ARG A 80 -21.43 11.43 -1.88
CA ARG A 80 -21.68 10.90 -3.24
C ARG A 80 -21.46 9.39 -3.36
N GLY A 81 -20.85 8.76 -2.36
CA GLY A 81 -20.38 7.39 -2.48
C GLY A 81 -19.25 7.26 -3.51
N PHE A 82 -19.10 6.06 -4.07
CA PHE A 82 -18.12 5.78 -5.12
C PHE A 82 -18.63 6.24 -6.49
N VAL A 83 -17.85 7.10 -7.16
CA VAL A 83 -18.12 7.58 -8.52
C VAL A 83 -16.99 7.12 -9.44
N PRO A 84 -17.26 6.33 -10.49
CA PRO A 84 -16.22 5.86 -11.40
C PRO A 84 -15.60 7.01 -12.19
N VAL A 85 -14.28 6.99 -12.34
CA VAL A 85 -13.48 7.99 -13.06
C VAL A 85 -13.01 7.42 -14.38
N SER A 86 -12.33 6.28 -14.34
CA SER A 86 -11.76 5.62 -15.52
C SER A 86 -11.51 4.14 -15.22
N SER A 87 -11.44 3.33 -16.26
CA SER A 87 -11.14 1.91 -16.13
C SER A 87 -10.18 1.45 -17.22
N ILE A 88 -9.51 0.33 -16.95
CA ILE A 88 -8.83 -0.46 -17.96
C ILE A 88 -9.57 -1.78 -18.18
N THR A 89 -9.29 -2.43 -19.31
CA THR A 89 -9.76 -3.80 -19.57
C THR A 89 -8.60 -4.76 -19.38
N GLY A 90 -8.91 -5.95 -18.87
CA GLY A 90 -7.93 -7.01 -18.66
C GLY A 90 -8.62 -8.27 -18.17
N GLU A 91 -8.31 -9.40 -18.79
CA GLU A 91 -8.81 -10.70 -18.36
C GLU A 91 -7.84 -11.31 -17.35
N GLY A 92 -8.36 -11.89 -16.26
CA GLY A 92 -7.53 -12.55 -15.26
C GLY A 92 -6.66 -11.63 -14.41
N VAL A 93 -6.90 -10.31 -14.44
CA VAL A 93 -6.15 -9.32 -13.65
C VAL A 93 -7.06 -8.41 -12.84
N ARG A 94 -6.51 -7.83 -11.78
CA ARG A 94 -7.13 -6.74 -10.99
C ARG A 94 -6.09 -5.70 -10.62
N PHE A 95 -6.53 -4.50 -10.26
CA PHE A 95 -5.69 -3.59 -9.48
C PHE A 95 -5.36 -4.20 -8.12
N ASN A 96 -4.18 -3.85 -7.63
CA ASN A 96 -3.67 -4.23 -6.33
C ASN A 96 -3.24 -2.95 -5.58
N ASP A 97 -1.98 -2.83 -5.16
CA ASP A 97 -1.53 -1.65 -4.43
C ASP A 97 -1.41 -0.39 -5.33
N GLY A 98 -1.54 0.77 -4.71
CA GLY A 98 -1.55 2.07 -5.38
C GLY A 98 -1.38 3.23 -4.38
N LYS A 99 -0.78 4.32 -4.85
CA LYS A 99 -0.48 5.49 -4.02
C LYS A 99 -0.44 6.76 -4.88
N CYS A 100 -0.74 7.90 -4.28
CA CYS A 100 -0.46 9.18 -4.91
C CYS A 100 1.05 9.41 -5.02
N GLY A 101 1.52 9.78 -6.20
CA GLY A 101 2.90 10.17 -6.46
C GLY A 101 3.17 11.63 -6.12
N PRO A 102 4.45 12.03 -6.00
CA PRO A 102 4.84 13.43 -5.78
C PRO A 102 4.48 14.35 -6.96
N ASP A 103 4.13 13.77 -8.12
CA ASP A 103 3.60 14.45 -9.31
C ASP A 103 2.09 14.75 -9.22
N GLY A 104 1.46 14.42 -8.08
CA GLY A 104 0.03 14.57 -7.86
C GLY A 104 -0.83 13.62 -8.70
N LYS A 105 -0.25 12.54 -9.23
CA LYS A 105 -0.97 11.51 -10.00
C LYS A 105 -1.20 10.27 -9.15
N PHE A 106 -2.24 9.51 -9.46
CA PHE A 106 -2.46 8.21 -8.84
C PHE A 106 -1.71 7.13 -9.61
N TRP A 107 -0.85 6.41 -8.91
CA TRP A 107 -0.10 5.27 -9.44
C TRP A 107 -0.71 3.99 -8.88
N VAL A 108 -0.92 2.99 -9.73
CA VAL A 108 -1.59 1.75 -9.34
C VAL A 108 -1.08 0.57 -10.13
N GLY A 109 -0.82 -0.52 -9.42
CA GLY A 109 -0.37 -1.78 -9.97
C GLY A 109 -1.51 -2.74 -10.28
N THR A 110 -1.33 -3.61 -11.27
CA THR A 110 -2.15 -4.80 -11.46
C THR A 110 -1.39 -6.07 -11.08
N MET A 111 -2.16 -7.15 -10.87
CA MET A 111 -1.64 -8.48 -10.62
C MET A 111 -2.41 -9.54 -11.40
N ASP A 112 -1.77 -10.68 -11.66
CA ASP A 112 -2.44 -11.92 -12.08
C ASP A 112 -3.29 -12.47 -10.94
N LEU A 113 -4.59 -12.72 -11.17
CA LEU A 113 -5.48 -13.30 -10.16
C LEU A 113 -5.07 -14.72 -9.75
N LYS A 114 -4.30 -15.42 -10.59
CA LYS A 114 -3.72 -16.73 -10.26
C LYS A 114 -2.33 -16.65 -9.65
N GLU A 115 -1.70 -15.47 -9.67
CA GLU A 115 -0.34 -15.27 -9.15
C GLU A 115 0.73 -16.13 -9.86
N GLU A 116 0.49 -16.51 -11.12
CA GLU A 116 1.32 -17.46 -11.88
C GLU A 116 2.06 -16.80 -13.05
N LYS A 117 1.46 -15.77 -13.65
CA LYS A 117 1.95 -15.13 -14.88
C LYS A 117 2.44 -13.71 -14.65
N ASP A 118 3.42 -13.31 -15.45
CA ASP A 118 3.97 -11.96 -15.50
C ASP A 118 3.12 -11.01 -16.37
N VAL A 119 1.82 -10.93 -16.09
CA VAL A 119 0.87 -10.06 -16.81
C VAL A 119 0.53 -8.77 -16.06
N GLY A 120 1.03 -8.62 -14.83
CA GLY A 120 0.89 -7.42 -14.02
C GLY A 120 1.70 -6.25 -14.58
N LYS A 121 1.18 -5.05 -14.33
CA LYS A 121 1.75 -3.79 -14.82
C LYS A 121 1.60 -2.71 -13.75
N LEU A 122 2.50 -1.73 -13.75
CA LEU A 122 2.34 -0.48 -13.01
C LEU A 122 1.82 0.59 -13.96
N PHE A 123 0.76 1.28 -13.55
CA PHE A 123 0.19 2.38 -14.28
C PHE A 123 0.28 3.69 -13.50
N ARG A 124 0.33 4.81 -14.23
CA ARG A 124 0.05 6.16 -13.72
C ARG A 124 -1.16 6.74 -14.43
N TYR A 125 -2.08 7.34 -13.68
CA TYR A 125 -3.29 7.94 -14.24
C TYR A 125 -3.11 9.44 -14.53
N GLU A 126 -3.29 9.81 -15.80
CA GLU A 126 -3.21 11.18 -16.32
C GLU A 126 -4.39 11.49 -17.25
N GLY A 127 -5.62 11.30 -16.76
CA GLY A 127 -6.83 11.30 -17.59
C GLY A 127 -7.02 10.00 -18.38
N LYS A 128 -5.94 9.26 -18.59
CA LYS A 128 -5.89 7.86 -19.02
C LYS A 128 -4.76 7.13 -18.28
N PHE A 129 -4.79 5.80 -18.29
CA PHE A 129 -3.71 5.01 -17.70
C PHE A 129 -2.52 4.90 -18.66
N ILE A 130 -1.34 5.29 -18.18
CA ILE A 130 -0.05 5.13 -18.86
C ILE A 130 0.69 3.98 -18.18
N SER A 131 1.10 2.96 -18.94
CA SER A 131 1.92 1.86 -18.41
C SER A 131 3.36 2.35 -18.22
N LEU A 132 3.93 2.08 -17.06
CA LEU A 132 5.29 2.50 -16.70
C LEU A 132 6.23 1.32 -16.47
N VAL A 133 5.71 0.21 -15.95
CA VAL A 133 6.45 -1.05 -15.77
C VAL A 133 5.55 -2.18 -16.21
N ASP A 134 6.08 -3.08 -17.04
CA ASP A 134 5.41 -4.29 -17.49
C ASP A 134 6.08 -5.54 -16.88
N ASN A 135 5.47 -6.71 -17.10
CA ASN A 135 5.99 -8.03 -16.74
C ASN A 135 6.14 -8.27 -15.22
N LEU A 136 5.28 -7.66 -14.41
CA LEU A 136 5.16 -7.93 -12.98
C LEU A 136 4.27 -9.15 -12.75
N ILE A 137 4.45 -9.89 -11.66
CA ILE A 137 3.50 -10.95 -11.28
C ILE A 137 2.45 -10.35 -10.34
N ILE A 138 2.90 -9.72 -9.25
CA ILE A 138 2.04 -8.96 -8.33
C ILE A 138 2.71 -7.60 -8.10
N SER A 139 2.20 -6.57 -8.77
CA SER A 139 2.58 -5.20 -8.43
C SER A 139 2.03 -4.86 -7.05
N ASN A 140 2.94 -4.52 -6.13
CA ASN A 140 2.58 -4.31 -4.73
C ASN A 140 3.14 -3.00 -4.20
N GLY A 141 3.52 -2.95 -2.91
CA GLY A 141 4.16 -1.85 -2.22
C GLY A 141 4.89 -0.88 -3.14
N LEU A 142 4.56 0.40 -3.04
CA LEU A 142 5.19 1.48 -3.81
C LEU A 142 5.38 2.75 -2.99
N ASP A 143 6.50 3.43 -3.18
CA ASP A 143 6.75 4.75 -2.58
C ASP A 143 7.93 5.46 -3.27
N TRP A 144 8.16 6.72 -2.92
CA TRP A 144 9.24 7.54 -3.43
C TRP A 144 10.11 8.07 -2.31
N TYR A 145 11.40 8.25 -2.55
CA TYR A 145 12.24 9.11 -1.72
C TYR A 145 13.15 9.94 -2.61
N ARG A 146 13.03 11.26 -2.50
CA ARG A 146 13.65 12.21 -3.44
C ARG A 146 13.25 11.85 -4.88
N ASN A 147 14.21 11.62 -5.78
CA ASN A 147 13.98 11.21 -7.17
C ASN A 147 14.01 9.70 -7.39
N THR A 148 13.97 8.88 -6.33
CA THR A 148 13.94 7.42 -6.44
C THR A 148 12.54 6.92 -6.15
N PHE A 149 12.02 6.10 -7.06
CA PHE A 149 10.79 5.34 -6.92
C PHE A 149 11.13 3.89 -6.57
N TYR A 150 10.42 3.31 -5.62
CA TYR A 150 10.55 1.92 -5.23
C TYR A 150 9.27 1.16 -5.55
N LEU A 151 9.40 -0.08 -6.00
CA LEU A 151 8.28 -0.95 -6.35
C LEU A 151 8.53 -2.39 -5.92
N VAL A 152 7.58 -2.98 -5.23
CA VAL A 152 7.58 -4.39 -4.86
C VAL A 152 7.00 -5.25 -5.97
N ASP A 153 7.66 -6.37 -6.26
CA ASP A 153 7.06 -7.50 -6.97
C ASP A 153 7.12 -8.74 -6.06
N SER A 154 5.99 -9.05 -5.42
CA SER A 154 5.95 -9.95 -4.27
C SER A 154 6.50 -11.35 -4.57
N PRO A 155 6.06 -12.06 -5.63
CA PRO A 155 6.53 -13.43 -5.90
C PRO A 155 8.02 -13.49 -6.27
N ARG A 156 8.59 -12.37 -6.74
CA ARG A 156 10.02 -12.25 -7.04
C ARG A 156 10.86 -11.94 -5.80
N LYS A 157 10.24 -11.71 -4.64
CA LYS A 157 10.88 -11.36 -3.35
C LYS A 157 11.82 -10.16 -3.44
N ARG A 158 11.42 -9.17 -4.24
CA ARG A 158 12.27 -8.02 -4.57
C ARG A 158 11.53 -6.71 -4.44
N VAL A 159 12.27 -5.71 -3.98
CA VAL A 159 11.96 -4.29 -4.16
C VAL A 159 12.91 -3.74 -5.21
N TYR A 160 12.35 -3.27 -6.32
CA TYR A 160 13.08 -2.61 -7.40
C TYR A 160 13.16 -1.11 -7.13
N ALA A 161 14.25 -0.49 -7.56
CA ALA A 161 14.41 0.96 -7.55
C ALA A 161 14.50 1.52 -8.96
N PHE A 162 13.95 2.71 -9.15
CA PHE A 162 13.97 3.46 -10.39
C PHE A 162 14.30 4.92 -10.09
N ARG A 163 15.16 5.53 -10.89
CA ARG A 163 15.29 6.98 -10.91
C ARG A 163 14.15 7.56 -11.74
N VAL A 164 13.46 8.56 -11.20
CA VAL A 164 12.40 9.29 -11.92
C VAL A 164 13.03 10.50 -12.61
N ILE A 165 12.94 10.55 -13.94
CA ILE A 165 13.44 11.66 -14.78
C ILE A 165 12.30 12.09 -15.69
N ASP A 166 11.79 13.32 -15.51
CA ASP A 166 10.72 13.90 -16.33
C ASP A 166 9.47 12.99 -16.45
N GLY A 167 9.17 12.23 -15.40
CA GLY A 167 8.05 11.29 -15.36
C GLY A 167 8.34 9.90 -15.93
N GLU A 168 9.53 9.66 -16.46
CA GLU A 168 9.99 8.35 -16.93
C GLU A 168 10.79 7.61 -15.84
N LEU A 169 10.82 6.28 -15.93
CA LEU A 169 11.52 5.40 -14.98
C LEU A 169 12.80 4.81 -15.57
N GLU A 170 13.95 5.19 -15.03
CA GLU A 170 15.25 4.57 -15.30
C GLU A 170 15.55 3.52 -14.23
N SER A 171 15.67 2.24 -14.60
CA SER A 171 15.93 1.16 -13.64
C SER A 171 17.29 1.31 -12.96
N LEU A 172 17.30 1.24 -11.62
CA LEU A 172 18.49 1.13 -10.79
C LEU A 172 18.72 -0.31 -10.30
N GLY A 173 17.90 -1.25 -10.75
CA GLY A 173 17.97 -2.67 -10.38
C GLY A 173 17.24 -3.01 -9.07
N VAL A 174 17.66 -4.10 -8.43
CA VAL A 174 17.09 -4.59 -7.18
C VAL A 174 17.69 -3.79 -6.01
N ALA A 175 16.86 -3.04 -5.30
CA ALA A 175 17.27 -2.32 -4.10
C ALA A 175 17.24 -3.21 -2.86
N ILE A 176 16.28 -4.13 -2.76
CA ILE A 176 16.12 -5.04 -1.62
C ILE A 176 15.76 -6.42 -2.14
N GLU A 177 16.47 -7.44 -1.64
CA GLU A 177 16.20 -8.85 -1.89
C GLU A 177 15.80 -9.49 -0.56
N THR A 178 14.56 -9.98 -0.47
CA THR A 178 14.00 -10.54 0.76
C THR A 178 13.97 -12.08 0.75
N SER A 179 14.72 -12.70 -0.16
CA SER A 179 14.79 -14.16 -0.30
C SER A 179 15.17 -14.90 0.98
N ASP A 180 16.05 -14.31 1.80
CA ASP A 180 16.49 -14.85 3.09
C ASP A 180 15.52 -14.59 4.25
N TYR A 181 14.42 -13.87 3.99
CA TYR A 181 13.41 -13.51 4.98
C TYR A 181 12.12 -14.33 4.77
N PRO A 182 11.40 -14.67 5.86
CA PRO A 182 10.17 -15.44 5.74
C PRO A 182 9.09 -14.60 5.04
N GLY A 183 8.19 -15.30 4.33
CA GLY A 183 7.13 -14.67 3.54
C GLY A 183 7.63 -14.07 2.22
N VAL A 184 6.82 -13.16 1.68
CA VAL A 184 7.11 -12.35 0.49
C VAL A 184 6.90 -10.87 0.84
N PRO A 185 7.64 -9.93 0.22
CA PRO A 185 7.43 -8.50 0.43
C PRO A 185 6.07 -8.11 -0.13
N ASP A 186 5.33 -7.28 0.59
CA ASP A 186 3.96 -6.91 0.27
C ASP A 186 3.86 -5.38 0.16
N GLY A 187 3.01 -4.70 0.94
CA GLY A 187 2.99 -3.24 1.03
C GLY A 187 4.23 -2.63 1.69
N MET A 188 4.54 -1.37 1.32
CA MET A 188 5.70 -0.65 1.87
C MET A 188 5.50 0.86 2.01
N VAL A 189 6.35 1.47 2.82
CA VAL A 189 6.46 2.93 2.99
C VAL A 189 7.92 3.34 3.17
N VAL A 190 8.30 4.52 2.65
CA VAL A 190 9.65 5.07 2.89
C VAL A 190 9.58 6.18 3.92
N ASP A 191 10.40 6.09 4.97
CA ASP A 191 10.43 7.06 6.05
C ASP A 191 11.17 8.36 5.67
N SER A 192 11.22 9.33 6.58
CA SER A 192 11.86 10.64 6.36
C SER A 192 13.39 10.57 6.22
N SER A 193 14.02 9.51 6.73
CA SER A 193 15.47 9.29 6.59
C SER A 193 15.84 8.59 5.28
N GLY A 194 14.88 7.88 4.66
CA GLY A 194 15.07 7.14 3.43
C GLY A 194 15.03 5.62 3.60
N LEU A 195 14.79 5.10 4.81
CA LEU A 195 14.64 3.66 5.01
C LEU A 195 13.33 3.17 4.40
N VAL A 196 13.40 2.03 3.72
CA VAL A 196 12.25 1.36 3.09
C VAL A 196 11.69 0.35 4.08
N TRP A 197 10.47 0.58 4.56
CA TRP A 197 9.76 -0.30 5.49
C TRP A 197 8.82 -1.22 4.73
N VAL A 198 8.98 -2.53 4.86
CA VAL A 198 8.31 -3.55 4.05
C VAL A 198 7.55 -4.53 4.94
N ALA A 199 6.26 -4.73 4.66
CA ALA A 199 5.47 -5.81 5.24
C ALA A 199 5.82 -7.16 4.59
N HIS A 200 5.78 -8.24 5.37
CA HIS A 200 6.05 -9.59 4.86
C HIS A 200 4.80 -10.48 4.93
N TYR A 201 4.13 -10.65 3.79
CA TYR A 201 2.98 -11.55 3.65
C TYR A 201 3.40 -12.99 3.94
N GLY A 202 2.75 -13.61 4.91
CA GLY A 202 3.05 -14.96 5.36
C GLY A 202 4.34 -15.09 6.19
N GLY A 203 5.05 -13.99 6.44
CA GLY A 203 6.31 -13.96 7.17
C GLY A 203 6.18 -13.58 8.65
N GLY A 204 5.13 -12.85 9.02
CA GLY A 204 4.89 -12.40 10.39
C GLY A 204 5.86 -11.32 10.89
N LEU A 205 6.31 -10.45 9.98
CA LEU A 205 7.22 -9.36 10.31
C LEU A 205 7.03 -8.13 9.41
N VAL A 206 7.55 -7.01 9.90
CA VAL A 206 7.90 -5.82 9.11
C VAL A 206 9.40 -5.64 9.19
N THR A 207 10.04 -5.28 8.09
CA THR A 207 11.48 -4.98 8.03
C THR A 207 11.72 -3.54 7.56
N ALA A 208 12.82 -2.91 7.99
CA ALA A 208 13.27 -1.63 7.44
C ALA A 208 14.67 -1.76 6.87
N TRP A 209 14.92 -1.14 5.73
CA TRP A 209 16.13 -1.33 4.95
C TRP A 209 16.72 0.02 4.52
N GLU A 210 18.02 0.17 4.70
CA GLU A 210 18.78 1.07 3.84
C GLU A 210 18.76 0.49 2.41
N PRO A 211 18.35 1.25 1.39
CA PRO A 211 18.36 0.77 0.01
C PRO A 211 19.72 0.19 -0.40
N PHE A 212 19.72 -0.92 -1.14
CA PHE A 212 20.91 -1.64 -1.60
C PHE A 212 21.77 -2.29 -0.50
N SER A 213 21.31 -2.28 0.76
CA SER A 213 21.91 -3.06 1.83
C SER A 213 21.61 -4.56 1.67
N ARG A 214 22.45 -5.40 2.28
CA ARG A 214 22.30 -6.87 2.22
C ARG A 214 21.35 -7.45 3.26
N ARG A 215 20.98 -6.67 4.28
CA ARG A 215 20.17 -7.11 5.42
C ARG A 215 19.35 -5.95 5.93
N ALA A 216 18.18 -6.27 6.48
CA ALA A 216 17.35 -5.31 7.17
C ALA A 216 18.14 -4.68 8.33
N GLU A 217 17.98 -3.37 8.49
CA GLU A 217 18.47 -2.63 9.66
C GLU A 217 17.57 -2.89 10.87
N ILE A 218 16.27 -3.06 10.61
CA ILE A 218 15.24 -3.25 11.62
C ILE A 218 14.37 -4.44 11.24
N GLU A 219 14.03 -5.26 12.24
CA GLU A 219 13.03 -6.32 12.12
C GLU A 219 12.04 -6.21 13.28
N ILE A 220 10.75 -6.07 12.96
CA ILE A 220 9.65 -6.03 13.93
C ILE A 220 8.83 -7.31 13.74
N LYS A 221 8.80 -8.16 14.75
CA LYS A 221 7.93 -9.35 14.76
C LYS A 221 6.50 -8.93 15.01
N MET A 222 5.59 -9.45 14.19
CA MET A 222 4.16 -9.21 14.31
C MET A 222 3.46 -10.41 14.97
N PRO A 223 2.37 -10.21 15.73
CA PRO A 223 1.65 -11.29 16.41
C PRO A 223 0.69 -12.05 15.48
N VAL A 224 0.90 -11.95 14.17
CA VAL A 224 0.12 -12.59 13.10
C VAL A 224 1.07 -12.93 11.96
N LYS A 225 0.78 -13.99 11.21
CA LYS A 225 1.62 -14.48 10.12
C LYS A 225 1.44 -13.68 8.83
N ILE A 226 0.23 -13.25 8.51
CA ILE A 226 -0.05 -12.53 7.25
C ILE A 226 -0.11 -11.03 7.51
N VAL A 227 1.05 -10.39 7.38
CA VAL A 227 1.25 -8.94 7.47
C VAL A 227 1.24 -8.39 6.05
N THR A 228 0.39 -7.41 5.76
CA THR A 228 0.08 -7.04 4.37
C THR A 228 0.65 -5.71 3.94
N SER A 229 0.50 -4.65 4.74
CA SER A 229 1.00 -3.33 4.36
C SER A 229 1.27 -2.45 5.57
N VAL A 230 1.93 -1.32 5.33
CA VAL A 230 2.40 -0.39 6.36
C VAL A 230 2.24 1.07 5.94
N VAL A 231 1.94 1.94 6.89
CA VAL A 231 1.97 3.39 6.70
C VAL A 231 2.36 4.10 7.99
N PHE A 232 3.13 5.17 7.89
CA PHE A 232 3.37 6.06 9.02
C PHE A 232 2.20 7.02 9.21
N GLY A 233 1.86 7.30 10.47
CA GLY A 233 0.84 8.26 10.85
C GLY A 233 0.92 8.67 12.32
N GLY A 234 -0.22 9.08 12.87
CA GLY A 234 -0.28 9.72 14.18
C GLY A 234 0.18 11.18 14.14
N PRO A 235 -0.03 11.95 15.23
CA PRO A 235 0.18 13.40 15.25
C PRO A 235 1.62 13.84 14.97
N LYS A 236 2.60 12.95 15.15
CA LYS A 236 4.03 13.21 14.89
C LYS A 236 4.57 12.37 13.73
N LEU A 237 3.72 11.65 13.00
CA LEU A 237 4.11 10.67 11.97
C LEU A 237 5.08 9.58 12.49
N ASN A 238 5.03 9.24 13.77
CA ASN A 238 5.91 8.25 14.40
C ASN A 238 5.20 6.93 14.77
N HIS A 239 3.94 6.78 14.37
CA HIS A 239 3.18 5.55 14.51
C HIS A 239 3.22 4.79 13.18
N LEU A 240 3.82 3.61 13.18
CA LEU A 240 3.76 2.70 12.04
C LEU A 240 2.50 1.83 12.17
N PHE A 241 1.48 2.15 11.39
CA PHE A 241 0.29 1.32 11.27
C PHE A 241 0.57 0.14 10.34
N VAL A 242 0.06 -1.04 10.70
CA VAL A 242 0.33 -2.29 10.01
C VAL A 242 -0.98 -3.04 9.80
N THR A 243 -1.35 -3.30 8.54
CA THR A 243 -2.52 -4.13 8.20
C THR A 243 -2.17 -5.60 8.16
N SER A 244 -3.19 -6.46 8.31
CA SER A 244 -3.01 -7.91 8.27
C SER A 244 -4.22 -8.61 7.65
N SER A 245 -4.12 -9.93 7.48
CA SER A 245 -5.19 -10.76 6.91
C SER A 245 -5.62 -11.89 7.85
N SER A 246 -6.92 -12.18 7.88
CA SER A 246 -7.49 -13.30 8.62
C SER A 246 -7.35 -14.65 7.90
N ARG A 247 -6.78 -14.70 6.69
CA ARG A 247 -6.66 -15.92 5.86
C ARG A 247 -5.87 -17.06 6.54
N ALA A 248 -5.00 -16.75 7.49
CA ALA A 248 -4.29 -17.76 8.29
C ALA A 248 -5.13 -18.38 9.42
N GLY A 249 -6.33 -17.86 9.70
CA GLY A 249 -7.20 -18.34 10.78
C GLY A 249 -6.74 -17.95 12.19
N GLU A 250 -5.71 -17.12 12.33
CA GLU A 250 -5.18 -16.66 13.62
C GLU A 250 -6.18 -15.72 14.33
N GLU A 251 -6.19 -15.70 15.67
CA GLU A 251 -7.15 -14.90 16.44
C GLU A 251 -7.10 -13.40 16.10
N LEU A 252 -5.88 -12.89 15.91
CA LEU A 252 -5.63 -11.48 15.62
C LEU A 252 -5.51 -11.19 14.11
N GLY A 253 -5.58 -12.21 13.25
CA GLY A 253 -5.49 -12.04 11.81
C GLY A 253 -6.62 -11.17 11.27
N GLY A 254 -6.29 -10.18 10.45
CA GLY A 254 -7.23 -9.20 9.90
C GLY A 254 -7.38 -7.94 10.76
N SER A 255 -6.67 -7.84 11.88
CA SER A 255 -6.60 -6.61 12.68
C SER A 255 -5.58 -5.62 12.12
N VAL A 256 -5.71 -4.36 12.52
CA VAL A 256 -4.69 -3.32 12.29
C VAL A 256 -3.90 -3.14 13.57
N PHE A 257 -2.57 -3.16 13.45
CA PHE A 257 -1.64 -2.92 14.53
C PHE A 257 -1.02 -1.53 14.42
N VAL A 258 -0.48 -1.05 15.53
CA VAL A 258 0.35 0.13 15.57
C VAL A 258 1.61 -0.15 16.37
N VAL A 259 2.74 0.36 15.85
CA VAL A 259 4.04 0.35 16.51
C VAL A 259 4.48 1.81 16.64
N GLU A 260 4.74 2.27 17.87
CA GLU A 260 5.41 3.56 18.08
C GLU A 260 6.92 3.38 17.86
N THR A 261 7.52 4.28 17.09
CA THR A 261 8.93 4.22 16.72
C THR A 261 9.60 5.59 16.89
N ASP A 262 10.93 5.62 16.98
CA ASP A 262 11.71 6.86 16.91
C ASP A 262 11.92 7.34 15.46
N HIS A 263 11.47 6.57 14.47
CA HIS A 263 11.49 6.94 13.07
C HIS A 263 10.25 7.74 12.72
N LEU A 264 10.43 8.72 11.84
CA LEU A 264 9.34 9.59 11.38
C LEU A 264 9.03 9.26 9.93
N GLY A 265 7.74 9.10 9.65
CA GLY A 265 7.21 9.07 8.31
C GLY A 265 7.32 10.42 7.61
N ARG A 266 6.70 10.48 6.44
CA ARG A 266 6.57 11.69 5.64
C ARG A 266 5.10 12.02 5.45
N GLU A 267 4.81 13.29 5.24
CA GLU A 267 3.49 13.71 4.80
C GLU A 267 3.10 12.93 3.54
N PRO A 268 1.86 12.41 3.45
CA PRO A 268 1.42 11.68 2.28
C PRO A 268 1.36 12.62 1.07
N ASN A 269 1.72 12.11 -0.11
CA ASN A 269 1.44 12.82 -1.34
C ASN A 269 -0.08 12.94 -1.54
N ILE A 270 -0.49 14.06 -2.13
CA ILE A 270 -1.89 14.34 -2.43
C ILE A 270 -2.06 14.34 -3.95
N CYS A 271 -3.04 13.59 -4.44
CA CYS A 271 -3.37 13.62 -5.85
C CYS A 271 -4.13 14.92 -6.19
N ALA A 272 -3.75 15.52 -7.32
CA ALA A 272 -4.52 16.59 -7.92
C ALA A 272 -5.91 16.08 -8.34
N LYS A 273 -6.86 17.00 -8.49
CA LYS A 273 -8.21 16.67 -8.91
C LYS A 273 -8.20 15.90 -10.25
N ILE A 274 -8.76 14.68 -10.21
CA ILE A 274 -8.96 13.78 -11.35
C ILE A 274 -10.37 13.89 -11.93
#